data_AF-A0A1A2N8Z4-F1
#
_entry.id   AF-A0A1A2N8Z4-F1
#
_cell.length_a   1.000
_cell.length_b   1.000
_cell.length_c   1.000
_cell.angle_alpha   90.00
_cell.angle_beta   90.00
_cell.angle_gamma   90.00
#
_symmetry.space_group_name_H-M   'P 1'
#
loop_
_entity.id
_entity.type
_entity.pdbx_description
1 polymer ?
#
loop_
_entity_poly.entity_id
_entity_poly.type
_entity_poly.pdbx_seq_one_letter_code
_entity_poly.pdbx_strand_id
1 'polypeptide(L)'
;MAGSAMADLDFGYDLTLDEARRRSAMLEATGDDWDPVAVLEEEEKAYEMLYSNLDEEQQRVYDALVRAGVLPERTTARATD
;
A
#
# COMPACT_ATOMS: atom_id res chain seq x y z
N MET A 1 -17.01 -36.70 -37.63
CA MET A 1 -16.84 -37.12 -36.21
C MET A 1 -15.64 -36.38 -35.62
N ALA A 2 -15.77 -35.06 -35.39
CA ALA A 2 -14.71 -34.20 -34.84
C ALA A 2 -15.29 -33.25 -33.77
N GLY A 3 -16.20 -33.76 -32.95
CA GLY A 3 -16.96 -32.96 -31.97
C GLY A 3 -16.76 -33.37 -30.51
N SER A 4 -15.86 -34.33 -30.22
CA SER A 4 -15.75 -34.93 -28.88
C SER A 4 -14.41 -34.65 -28.17
N ALA A 5 -13.45 -34.00 -28.81
CA ALA A 5 -12.13 -33.75 -28.21
C ALA A 5 -12.02 -32.42 -27.44
N MET A 6 -13.09 -31.62 -27.42
CA MET A 6 -13.16 -30.31 -26.74
C MET A 6 -14.08 -30.35 -25.50
N ALA A 7 -14.42 -31.54 -25.00
CA ALA A 7 -15.23 -31.69 -23.80
C ALA A 7 -14.28 -31.94 -22.61
N ASP A 8 -14.38 -31.03 -21.63
CA ASP A 8 -13.71 -31.00 -20.32
C ASP A 8 -12.20 -30.76 -20.28
N LEU A 9 -11.80 -29.53 -20.64
CA LEU A 9 -10.57 -28.94 -20.11
C LEU A 9 -10.89 -28.24 -18.78
N ASP A 10 -10.39 -28.78 -17.68
CA ASP A 10 -10.46 -28.12 -16.37
C ASP A 10 -9.31 -27.11 -16.24
N PHE A 11 -9.64 -25.84 -15.98
CA PHE A 11 -8.65 -24.77 -15.82
C PHE A 11 -8.53 -24.41 -14.34
N GLY A 12 -7.51 -24.99 -13.71
CA GLY A 12 -7.09 -24.62 -12.36
C GLY A 12 -5.93 -23.61 -12.41
N TYR A 13 -6.07 -22.50 -11.67
CA TYR A 13 -5.00 -21.52 -11.51
C TYR A 13 -4.63 -21.40 -10.03
N ASP A 14 -3.37 -21.66 -9.73
CA ASP A 14 -2.84 -21.47 -8.37
C ASP A 14 -2.47 -19.99 -8.18
N LEU A 15 -3.40 -19.25 -7.58
CA LEU A 15 -3.19 -17.84 -7.23
C LEU A 15 -2.08 -17.64 -6.20
N THR A 16 -1.78 -18.64 -5.37
CA THR A 16 -0.72 -18.54 -4.35
C THR A 16 0.65 -18.62 -5.01
N LEU A 17 0.82 -19.58 -5.92
CA LEU A 17 2.04 -19.70 -6.72
C LEU A 17 2.26 -18.47 -7.60
N ASP A 18 1.19 -17.95 -8.21
CA ASP A 18 1.30 -16.77 -9.04
C ASP A 18 1.61 -15.51 -8.25
N GLU A 19 1.00 -15.31 -7.09
CA GLU A 19 1.32 -14.19 -6.22
C GLU A 19 2.76 -14.23 -5.74
N ALA A 20 3.30 -15.42 -5.44
CA ALA A 20 4.73 -15.56 -5.14
C ALA A 20 5.60 -15.11 -6.32
N ARG A 21 5.27 -15.52 -7.55
CA ARG A 21 5.99 -15.10 -8.76
C ARG A 21 5.93 -13.58 -8.98
N ARG A 22 4.74 -12.98 -8.81
CA ARG A 22 4.54 -11.52 -8.94
C ARG A 22 5.37 -10.75 -7.92
N ARG A 23 5.39 -11.19 -6.65
CA ARG A 23 6.19 -10.56 -5.60
C ARG A 23 7.69 -10.70 -5.84
N SER A 24 8.15 -11.86 -6.31
CA SER A 24 9.55 -12.05 -6.66
C SER A 24 9.99 -11.13 -7.80
N ALA A 25 9.19 -11.02 -8.88
CA ALA A 25 9.49 -10.12 -9.98
C ALA A 25 9.47 -8.64 -9.56
N MET A 26 8.57 -8.26 -8.65
CA MET A 26 8.54 -6.92 -8.06
C MET A 26 9.83 -6.65 -7.28
N LEU A 27 10.24 -7.54 -6.37
CA LEU A 27 11.46 -7.38 -5.58
C LEU A 27 12.71 -7.28 -6.47
N GLU A 28 12.81 -8.11 -7.50
CA GLU A 28 13.90 -8.06 -8.48
C GLU A 28 13.93 -6.72 -9.24
N ALA A 29 12.77 -6.19 -9.64
CA ALA A 29 12.68 -4.92 -10.33
C ALA A 29 13.00 -3.71 -9.44
N THR A 30 12.75 -3.82 -8.13
CA THR A 30 13.00 -2.77 -7.15
C THR A 30 14.49 -2.58 -6.86
N GLY A 31 15.29 -3.65 -6.96
CA GLY A 31 16.75 -3.59 -6.84
C GLY A 31 17.30 -3.67 -5.41
N ASP A 32 18.59 -3.99 -5.29
CA ASP A 32 19.24 -4.34 -4.03
C ASP A 32 19.42 -3.16 -3.05
N ASP A 33 19.40 -1.93 -3.55
CA ASP A 33 19.56 -0.71 -2.75
C ASP A 33 18.25 -0.22 -2.10
N TRP A 34 17.14 -0.93 -2.32
CA TRP A 34 15.86 -0.54 -1.75
C TRP A 34 15.75 -0.89 -0.27
N ASP A 35 15.67 0.16 0.55
CA ASP A 35 15.33 0.05 1.96
C ASP A 35 13.83 0.36 2.16
N PRO A 36 12.96 -0.65 2.30
CA PRO A 36 11.53 -0.43 2.48
C PRO A 36 11.20 0.29 3.80
N VAL A 37 12.07 0.21 4.81
CA VAL A 37 11.86 0.90 6.09
C VAL A 37 12.13 2.39 5.90
N ALA A 38 13.26 2.74 5.28
CA ALA A 38 13.59 4.13 4.97
C ALA A 38 12.51 4.80 4.09
N VAL A 39 11.99 4.09 3.07
CA VAL A 39 10.90 4.62 2.24
C VAL A 39 9.63 4.87 3.07
N LEU A 40 9.26 3.97 3.97
CA LEU A 40 8.08 4.18 4.83
C LEU A 40 8.26 5.35 5.80
N GLU A 41 9.45 5.53 6.37
CA GLU A 41 9.78 6.68 7.22
C GLU A 41 9.72 8.01 6.43
N GLU A 42 10.20 8.02 5.19
CA GLU A 42 10.13 9.18 4.31
C GLU A 42 8.69 9.53 3.94
N GLU A 43 7.84 8.53 3.65
CA GLU A 43 6.42 8.72 3.39
C GLU A 43 5.68 9.29 4.61
N GLU A 44 5.96 8.79 5.83
CA GLU A 44 5.37 9.33 7.06
C GLU A 44 5.80 10.79 7.27
N LYS A 45 7.07 11.11 7.05
CA LYS A 45 7.60 12.47 7.11
C LYS A 45 6.95 13.39 6.07
N ALA A 46 6.73 12.90 4.85
CA ALA A 46 6.04 13.64 3.80
C ALA A 46 4.57 13.91 4.19
N TYR A 47 3.91 12.92 4.81
CA TYR A 47 2.55 13.06 5.33
C TYR A 47 2.45 14.13 6.42
N GLU A 48 3.43 14.18 7.33
CA GLU A 48 3.51 15.24 8.34
C GLU A 48 3.70 16.62 7.73
N MET A 49 4.51 16.74 6.69
CA MET A 49 4.73 18.00 5.97
C MET A 49 3.48 18.46 5.22
N LEU A 50 2.72 17.54 4.61
CA LEU A 50 1.52 17.86 3.83
C LEU A 50 0.46 18.58 4.67
N TYR A 51 0.31 18.17 5.93
CA TYR A 51 -0.60 18.79 6.89
C TYR A 51 0.13 19.66 7.92
N SER A 52 1.31 20.17 7.55
CA SER A 52 2.02 21.18 8.34
C SER A 52 1.50 22.59 7.99
N ASN A 53 1.58 23.50 8.96
CA ASN A 53 1.26 24.92 8.76
C ASN A 53 -0.17 25.20 8.24
N LEU A 54 -1.13 24.36 8.62
CA LEU A 54 -2.54 24.60 8.30
C LEU A 54 -3.02 25.88 8.98
N ASP A 55 -3.77 26.69 8.24
CA ASP A 55 -4.53 27.78 8.84
C ASP A 55 -5.72 27.27 9.66
N GLU A 56 -6.43 28.19 10.33
CA GLU A 56 -7.55 27.83 11.21
C GLU A 56 -8.72 27.15 10.50
N GLU A 57 -8.97 27.46 9.22
CA GLU A 57 -10.02 26.83 8.45
C GLU A 57 -9.59 25.43 8.00
N GLN A 58 -8.37 25.32 7.48
CA GLN A 58 -7.77 24.07 7.06
C GLN A 58 -7.64 23.08 8.23
N GLN A 59 -7.24 23.55 9.41
CA GLN A 59 -7.15 22.71 10.61
C GLN A 59 -8.53 22.17 11.01
N ARG A 60 -9.59 22.99 10.94
CA ARG A 60 -10.96 22.54 11.26
C ARG A 60 -11.44 21.46 10.30
N VAL A 61 -11.14 21.58 9.01
CA VAL A 61 -11.46 20.56 8.00
C VAL A 61 -10.66 19.29 8.25
N TYR A 62 -9.35 19.41 8.50
CA TYR A 62 -8.48 18.28 8.84
C TYR A 62 -9.05 17.50 10.04
N ASP A 63 -9.37 18.18 11.14
CA ASP A 63 -9.91 17.54 12.34
C ASP A 63 -11.26 16.85 12.07
N ALA A 64 -12.09 17.41 11.18
CA ALA A 64 -13.35 16.80 10.79
C ALA A 64 -13.15 15.52 9.97
N LEU A 65 -12.18 15.51 9.06
CA LEU A 65 -11.84 14.33 8.26
C LEU A 65 -11.23 13.21 9.12
N VAL A 66 -10.40 13.59 10.10
CA VAL A 66 -9.85 12.66 11.09
C VAL A 66 -10.96 12.03 11.92
N ARG A 67 -11.87 12.83 12.48
CA ARG A 67 -13.03 12.31 13.23
C ARG A 67 -13.94 11.40 12.40
N ALA A 68 -14.03 11.65 11.10
CA ALA A 68 -14.80 10.83 10.17
C ALA A 68 -14.08 9.54 9.73
N GLY A 69 -12.81 9.35 10.12
CA GLY A 69 -11.97 8.21 9.71
C GLY A 69 -11.51 8.29 8.25
N VAL A 70 -11.63 9.46 7.61
CA VAL A 70 -11.18 9.67 6.23
C VAL A 70 -9.67 9.88 6.19
N LEU A 71 -9.13 10.62 7.16
CA LEU A 71 -7.69 10.80 7.34
C LEU A 71 -7.23 10.08 8.61
N PRO A 72 -6.04 9.46 8.61
CA PRO A 72 -5.41 8.97 9.83
C PRO A 72 -5.14 10.10 10.83
N GLU A 73 -5.23 9.77 12.12
CA GLU A 73 -4.72 10.63 13.18
C GLU A 73 -3.20 10.77 13.06
N ARG A 74 -2.67 11.97 13.25
CA ARG A 74 -1.22 12.16 13.36
C ARG A 74 -0.78 11.55 14.67
N THR A 75 -0.10 10.41 14.60
CA THR A 75 0.51 9.79 15.77
C THR A 75 1.63 10.71 16.27
N THR A 76 1.36 11.51 17.31
CA THR A 76 2.43 12.20 18.06
C THR A 76 3.19 11.25 18.98
N ALA A 77 2.83 9.97 19.01
CA ALA A 77 3.58 8.95 19.72
C ALA A 77 4.80 8.54 18.89
N ARG A 78 5.87 9.32 19.05
CA ARG A 78 7.22 8.74 18.97
C ARG A 78 7.20 7.50 19.86
N ALA A 79 7.41 6.33 19.27
CA ALA A 79 7.92 5.22 20.05
C ALA A 79 9.22 5.71 20.69
N THR A 80 9.17 5.89 22.01
CA THR A 80 10.37 6.02 22.83
C THR A 80 10.76 4.58 23.13
N ASP A 81 11.69 4.03 22.35
CA ASP A 81 12.68 3.02 22.76
C ASP A 81 13.77 2.89 21.69
#